data_AF-A0A7J4LB62-F1
#
_entry.id   AF-A0A7J4LB62-F1
#
_cell.length_a   1.000
_cell.length_b   1.000
_cell.length_c   1.000
_cell.angle_alpha   90.00
_cell.angle_beta   90.00
_cell.angle_gamma   90.00
#
_symmetry.space_group_name_H-M   'P 1'
#
loop_
_entity.id
_entity.type
_entity.pdbx_description
1 polymer ?
#
loop_
_entity_poly.entity_id
_entity_poly.type
_entity_poly.pdbx_seq_one_letter_code
_entity_poly.pdbx_strand_id
1 'polypeptide(L)' 'MDKFAILLICDNVPGVLRDVSSLIADFGFNITYTQQYVIDRGPNNGKASIHFEI' A
#
# COMPACT_ATOMS: atom_id res chain seq x y z
N MET A 1 -1.24 6.13 21.19
CA MET A 1 -1.15 6.60 19.80
C MET A 1 -1.82 5.52 18.98
N ASP A 2 -2.94 5.85 18.35
CA ASP A 2 -3.69 4.86 17.56
C ASP A 2 -2.85 4.47 16.34
N LYS A 3 -2.81 3.17 16.04
CA LYS A 3 -2.12 2.63 14.87
C LYS A 3 -3.17 2.20 13.87
N PHE A 4 -3.10 2.69 12.64
CA PHE A 4 -3.98 2.28 11.57
C PHE A 4 -3.23 1.38 10.60
N ALA A 5 -3.92 0.34 10.10
CA ALA A 5 -3.40 -0.53 9.08
C ALA A 5 -4.21 -0.36 7.79
N ILE A 6 -3.53 -0.16 6.67
CA ILE A 6 -4.14 -0.05 5.34
C ILE A 6 -3.62 -1.21 4.50
N LEU A 7 -4.54 -2.03 3.97
CA LEU A 7 -4.23 -3.07 2.98
C LEU A 7 -4.91 -2.73 1.65
N LEU A 8 -4.11 -2.61 0.61
CA LEU A 8 -4.55 -2.27 -0.74
C LEU A 8 -4.25 -3.45 -1.67
N ILE A 9 -5.25 -3.86 -2.46
CA ILE A 9 -5.06 -4.73 -3.61
C ILE A 9 -5.45 -3.92 -4.85
N CYS A 10 -4.48 -3.67 -5.72
CA CYS A 10 -4.64 -2.76 -6.86
C CYS A 10 -3.87 -3.24 -8.09
N ASP A 11 -4.11 -2.63 -9.25
CA ASP A 11 -3.34 -2.96 -10.44
C ASP A 11 -1.87 -2.57 -10.27
N ASN A 12 -0.97 -3.46 -10.67
CA ASN A 12 0.47 -3.25 -10.55
C ASN A 12 1.00 -2.32 -11.64
N VAL A 13 0.73 -1.02 -11.50
CA VAL A 13 1.16 0.03 -12.43
C VAL A 13 2.31 0.86 -11.86
N PRO A 14 3.22 1.39 -12.70
CA PRO A 14 4.30 2.25 -12.24
C PRO A 14 3.79 3.44 -11.43
N GLY A 15 4.36 3.65 -10.25
CA GLY A 15 4.06 4.81 -9.40
C GLY A 15 3.01 4.58 -8.31
N VAL A 16 2.34 3.43 -8.26
CA VAL A 16 1.26 3.21 -7.28
C VAL A 16 1.71 3.37 -5.80
N LEU A 17 2.89 2.87 -5.45
CA LEU A 17 3.45 3.05 -4.09
C LEU A 17 3.75 4.52 -3.78
N ARG A 18 4.28 5.27 -4.77
CA ARG A 18 4.56 6.70 -4.65
C ARG A 18 3.27 7.46 -4.40
N ASP A 19 2.25 7.24 -5.23
CA ASP A 19 1.01 8.02 -5.19
C ASP A 19 0.26 7.79 -3.87
N VAL A 20 0.21 6.55 -3.37
CA VAL A 20 -0.41 6.23 -2.08
C VAL A 20 0.38 6.79 -0.90
N SER A 21 1.71 6.63 -0.89
CA SER A 21 2.54 7.16 0.20
C SER A 21 2.54 8.69 0.25
N SER A 22 2.50 9.37 -0.91
CA SER A 22 2.31 10.82 -0.99
C SER A 22 0.96 11.23 -0.39
N LEU A 23 -0.13 10.52 -0.72
CA LEU A 23 -1.45 10.80 -0.14
C LEU A 23 -1.46 10.66 1.39
N ILE A 24 -0.87 9.58 1.93
CA ILE A 24 -0.75 9.38 3.38
C ILE A 24 -0.02 10.58 4.04
N ALA A 25 1.07 11.03 3.43
CA ALA A 25 1.83 12.18 3.91
C ALA A 25 1.04 13.50 3.83
N ASP A 26 0.26 13.71 2.75
CA ASP A 26 -0.60 14.88 2.58
C ASP A 26 -1.69 14.99 3.67
N PHE A 27 -2.12 13.85 4.24
CA PHE A 27 -3.02 13.78 5.39
C PHE A 27 -2.32 13.94 6.75
N GLY A 28 -1.00 14.12 6.78
CA GLY A 28 -0.23 14.32 8.00
C GLY A 28 0.03 13.05 8.81
N PHE A 29 -0.16 11.87 8.22
CA PHE A 29 0.15 10.58 8.86
C PHE A 29 1.61 10.18 8.63
N ASN A 30 2.18 9.46 9.60
CA ASN A 30 3.56 8.97 9.52
C ASN A 30 3.56 7.46 9.25
N ILE A 31 4.13 7.04 8.13
CA ILE A 31 4.28 5.61 7.83
C ILE A 31 5.32 5.01 8.79
N THR A 32 4.87 4.07 9.62
CA THR A 32 5.72 3.32 10.56
C THR A 32 6.18 1.98 9.98
N TYR A 33 5.43 1.41 9.04
CA TYR A 33 5.78 0.22 8.29
C TYR A 33 5.17 0.22 6.90
N THR A 34 5.87 -0.36 5.92
CA THR A 34 5.33 -0.62 4.59
C THR A 34 5.87 -1.93 4.02
N GLN A 35 5.02 -2.68 3.32
CA GLN A 35 5.40 -3.86 2.54
C GLN A 35 4.61 -3.89 1.24
N GLN A 36 5.28 -4.28 0.14
CA GLN A 36 4.66 -4.48 -1.16
C GLN A 36 5.13 -5.80 -1.78
N TYR A 37 4.21 -6.49 -2.45
CA TYR A 37 4.54 -7.60 -3.36
C TYR A 37 3.50 -7.72 -4.48
N VAL A 38 3.90 -8.36 -5.58
CA VAL A 38 2.98 -8.77 -6.65
C VAL A 38 2.41 -10.14 -6.29
N ILE A 39 1.10 -10.29 -6.34
CA ILE A 39 0.40 -11.54 -6.06
C ILE A 39 0.60 -12.48 -7.26
N ASP A 40 1.14 -13.66 -7.02
CA ASP A 40 1.52 -14.62 -8.07
C ASP A 40 0.46 -15.72 -8.33
N ARG A 41 -0.58 -15.80 -7.48
CA ARG A 41 -1.60 -16.87 -7.51
C ARG A 41 -2.98 -16.39 -7.03
N GLY A 42 -4.02 -17.14 -7.40
CA GLY A 42 -5.40 -16.92 -6.95
C GLY A 42 -6.14 -15.80 -7.70
N PRO A 43 -7.30 -15.35 -7.20
CA PRO A 43 -8.18 -14.40 -7.90
C PRO A 43 -7.56 -13.03 -8.19
N ASN A 44 -6.53 -12.65 -7.45
CA ASN A 44 -5.82 -11.38 -7.58
C ASN A 44 -4.45 -11.53 -8.25
N ASN A 45 -4.20 -12.65 -8.95
CA ASN A 45 -2.95 -12.87 -9.66
C ASN A 45 -2.61 -11.68 -10.59
N GLY A 46 -1.36 -11.19 -10.50
CA GLY A 46 -0.86 -10.03 -11.25
C GLY A 46 -1.15 -8.67 -10.61
N LYS A 47 -1.97 -8.60 -9.56
CA LYS A 47 -2.22 -7.37 -8.79
C LYS A 47 -1.12 -7.13 -7.75
N ALA A 48 -0.92 -5.88 -7.36
CA ALA A 48 -0.07 -5.50 -6.25
C ALA A 48 -0.86 -5.56 -4.94
N SER A 49 -0.25 -6.16 -3.92
CA SER A 49 -0.66 -6.06 -2.52
C SER A 49 0.27 -5.08 -1.81
N ILE A 50 -0.29 -4.05 -1.19
CA ILE A 50 0.47 -3.02 -0.46
C ILE A 50 -0.11 -2.88 0.94
N HIS A 51 0.73 -3.05 1.94
CA HIS A 51 0.39 -2.91 3.35
C HIS A 51 1.13 -1.72 3.96
N PHE A 52 0.40 -0.86 4.68
CA PHE A 52 0.95 0.25 5.47
C PHE A 52 0.50 0.16 6.92
N GLU A 53 1.40 0.48 7.85
CA GLU A 53 1.04 0.88 9.21
C GLU A 53 1.34 2.38 9.37
N ILE A 54 0.35 3.16 9.82
CA ILE A 54 0.41 4.62 9.98
C ILE A 54 -0.05 5.08 11.35
#